data_AF-A0A453IF95-F1
#
_entry.id   AF-A0A453IF95-F1
#
_cell.length_a   1.000
_cell.length_b   1.000
_cell.length_c   1.000
_cell.angle_alpha   90.00
_cell.angle_beta   90.00
_cell.angle_gamma   90.00
#
_symmetry.space_group_name_H-M   'P 1'
#
loop_
_entity.id
_entity.type
_entity.pdbx_description
1 polymer ?
#
loop_
_entity_poly.entity_id
_entity_poly.type
_entity_poly.pdbx_seq_one_letter_code
_entity_poly.pdbx_strand_id
1 'polypeptide(L)'
;MRRLESSFRSFSRPVLHAAARVVQEMGKSRAAAYSLGAYDEGANLQAYSDNVESLDSDENSQPEATRKAKPLSNGHGGMDTVAGLLASLMEVVRTTVACECVYVRAMVIKALIWMQNPHESLDELKSIIACELSDPAWPSSLLNDVLLTLHARFKATPDMAVTLLEIARIFATKVPGKIDADVLQLLWKTCLVGAGPDGKHTALEAVTIVLDLPPPQPGSMSVLTSVDMISASDPKSAMALQRLVQAAVWFLGENANYAASEYAWESATPPGTALMMLDADKMVAAASSRNPTLASALTRLQRCAFSGSWEIRIAAVQALTTIAIRSGEPYRLQIYEFLHALSLGGVQSNFSELQLSNGENQGASGTGLGSLISPMLKVLDEMYKAQDDLARYVVHKIPLACSGIVLEMAALWIFVGTSVSMIIANKNGVMMNSRNFMKPMRGFLISFVYSVSFQGLSTCL
;
A
#
# COMPACT_ATOMS: atom_id res chain seq x y z
N MET A 1 11.31 25.93 21.81
CA MET A 1 12.06 25.85 20.54
C MET A 1 13.54 26.22 20.71
N ARG A 2 13.92 27.47 21.05
CA ARG A 2 15.35 27.86 21.22
C ARG A 2 16.17 26.95 22.16
N ARG A 3 15.62 26.53 23.30
CA ARG A 3 16.27 25.55 24.22
C ARG A 3 16.48 24.17 23.57
N LEU A 4 15.55 23.77 22.70
CA LEU A 4 15.60 22.49 22.01
C LEU A 4 16.66 22.52 20.90
N GLU A 5 16.71 23.61 20.14
CA GLU A 5 17.77 23.89 19.16
C GLU A 5 19.17 23.86 19.81
N SER A 6 19.32 24.52 20.98
CA SER A 6 20.56 24.44 21.76
C SER A 6 20.89 23.02 22.23
N SER A 7 19.88 22.18 22.49
CA SER A 7 20.09 20.78 22.92
C SER A 7 20.61 19.92 21.76
N PHE A 8 20.21 20.21 20.52
CA PHE A 8 20.74 19.54 19.33
C PHE A 8 22.20 19.92 18.99
N ARG A 9 22.70 21.03 19.53
CA ARG A 9 24.12 21.39 19.46
C ARG A 9 24.98 20.65 20.51
N SER A 10 24.37 19.81 21.34
CA SER A 10 25.09 19.00 22.33
C SER A 10 25.80 17.82 21.68
N PHE A 11 27.00 17.49 22.17
CA PHE A 11 27.71 16.26 21.78
C PHE A 11 27.19 15.00 22.50
N SER A 12 26.26 15.16 23.44
CA SER A 12 25.74 14.06 24.26
C SER A 12 24.64 13.28 23.53
N ARG A 13 24.92 12.03 23.16
CA ARG A 13 23.96 11.14 22.47
C ARG A 13 22.61 11.00 23.22
N PRO A 14 22.57 10.83 24.56
CA PRO A 14 21.31 10.84 25.31
C PRO A 14 20.52 12.16 25.17
N VAL A 15 21.23 13.31 25.15
CA VAL A 15 20.59 14.62 24.99
C VAL A 15 20.00 14.77 23.59
N LEU A 16 20.75 14.39 22.55
CA LEU A 16 20.25 14.39 21.16
C LEU A 16 19.02 13.49 20.99
N HIS A 17 19.06 12.28 21.54
CA HIS A 17 17.93 11.35 21.50
C HIS A 17 16.71 11.91 22.24
N ALA A 18 16.90 12.49 23.42
CA ALA A 18 15.81 13.11 24.19
C ALA A 18 15.23 14.33 23.46
N ALA A 19 16.07 15.16 22.86
CA ALA A 19 15.64 16.30 22.06
C ALA A 19 14.81 15.86 20.84
N ALA A 20 15.28 14.86 20.09
CA ALA A 20 14.53 14.28 18.97
C ALA A 20 13.18 13.70 19.41
N ARG A 21 13.12 13.05 20.58
CA ARG A 21 11.86 12.54 21.14
C ARG A 21 10.88 13.67 21.45
N VAL A 22 11.34 14.80 21.99
CA VAL A 22 10.48 15.98 22.22
C VAL A 22 9.94 16.53 20.89
N VAL A 23 10.77 16.61 19.84
CA VAL A 23 10.31 17.01 18.50
C VAL A 23 9.25 16.04 17.96
N GLN A 24 9.43 14.74 18.17
CA GLN A 24 8.43 13.74 17.78
C GLN A 24 7.08 13.98 18.47
N GLU A 25 7.06 14.23 19.78
CA GLU A 25 5.81 14.53 20.51
C GLU A 25 5.18 15.86 20.07
N MET A 26 6.00 16.86 19.71
CA MET A 26 5.51 18.08 19.07
C MET A 26 4.80 17.78 17.74
N GLY A 27 5.39 16.93 16.89
CA GLY A 27 4.81 16.53 15.61
C GLY A 27 3.49 15.74 15.77
N LYS A 28 3.41 14.84 16.76
CA LYS A 28 2.16 14.17 17.12
C LYS A 28 1.06 15.15 17.53
N SER A 29 1.42 16.17 18.32
CA SER A 29 0.47 17.20 18.76
C SER A 29 -0.01 18.03 17.57
N ARG A 30 0.88 18.40 16.64
CA ARG A 30 0.52 19.09 15.39
C ARG A 30 -0.41 18.23 14.54
N ALA A 31 -0.07 16.97 14.32
CA ALA A 31 -0.89 16.01 13.58
C ALA A 31 -2.32 15.89 14.14
N ALA A 32 -2.45 15.84 15.47
CA ALA A 32 -3.76 15.81 16.13
C ALA A 32 -4.52 17.14 15.99
N ALA A 33 -3.83 18.28 15.97
CA ALA A 33 -4.46 19.57 15.70
C ALA A 33 -5.01 19.66 14.27
N TYR A 34 -4.27 19.13 13.28
CA TYR A 34 -4.73 19.03 11.90
C TYR A 34 -6.01 18.20 11.78
N SER A 35 -6.08 17.03 12.44
CA SER A 35 -7.26 16.17 12.34
C SER A 35 -8.51 16.77 13.01
N LEU A 36 -8.35 17.73 13.91
CA LEU A 36 -9.44 18.50 14.53
C LEU A 36 -9.85 19.74 13.72
N GLY A 37 -9.23 19.99 12.57
CA GLY A 37 -9.47 21.19 11.76
C GLY A 37 -9.00 22.49 12.44
N ALA A 38 -8.19 22.40 13.50
CA ALA A 38 -7.74 23.53 14.29
C ALA A 38 -6.43 24.16 13.74
N TYR A 39 -5.96 23.69 12.59
CA TYR A 39 -4.69 24.09 12.00
C TYR A 39 -4.94 24.95 10.75
N ASP A 40 -4.94 26.27 10.95
CA ASP A 40 -5.00 27.25 9.87
C ASP A 40 -3.69 28.04 9.84
N GLU A 41 -2.68 27.49 9.18
CA GLU A 41 -1.42 28.20 8.90
C GLU A 41 -1.56 29.10 7.65
N GLY A 42 -2.67 28.97 6.90
CA GLY A 42 -3.02 29.76 5.73
C GLY A 42 -3.67 31.11 6.04
N ALA A 43 -4.51 31.19 7.09
CA ALA A 43 -5.11 32.46 7.50
C ALA A 43 -4.10 33.52 7.96
N ASN A 44 -2.91 33.10 8.44
CA ASN A 44 -1.88 34.05 8.88
C ASN A 44 -1.05 34.63 7.71
N LEU A 45 -1.05 33.96 6.55
CA LEU A 45 -0.46 34.50 5.32
C LEU A 45 -1.48 35.38 4.56
N GLN A 46 -2.76 35.00 4.53
CA GLN A 46 -3.81 35.76 3.84
C GLN A 46 -4.16 37.07 4.59
N ALA A 47 -4.19 37.06 5.92
CA ALA A 47 -4.42 38.28 6.72
C ALA A 47 -3.30 39.32 6.60
N TYR A 48 -2.11 38.93 6.12
CA TYR A 48 -1.02 39.87 5.84
C TYR A 48 -1.09 40.40 4.40
N SER A 49 -1.61 39.61 3.45
CA SER A 49 -1.82 40.06 2.06
C SER A 49 -2.98 41.06 1.96
N ASP A 50 -4.10 40.81 2.65
CA ASP A 50 -5.28 41.68 2.58
C ASP A 50 -5.08 43.03 3.31
N ASN A 51 -4.05 43.15 4.15
CA ASN A 51 -3.70 44.42 4.82
C ASN A 51 -2.73 45.30 4.03
N VAL A 52 -2.21 44.84 2.88
CA VAL A 52 -1.24 45.60 2.06
C VAL A 52 -1.86 46.12 0.76
N GLU A 53 -3.04 45.67 0.35
CA GLU A 53 -3.67 46.06 -0.93
C GLU A 53 -4.97 46.91 -0.81
N SER A 54 -5.23 47.61 0.30
CA SER A 54 -6.42 48.49 0.41
C SER A 54 -6.15 49.92 0.89
N LEU A 55 -5.20 50.62 0.28
CA LEU A 55 -5.05 52.06 0.47
C LEU A 55 -4.71 52.76 -0.86
N ASP A 56 -5.71 52.85 -1.73
CA ASP A 56 -5.75 53.83 -2.81
C ASP A 56 -7.12 54.52 -2.82
N SER A 57 -7.17 55.78 -2.39
CA SER A 57 -8.17 56.82 -2.75
C SER A 57 -7.71 58.19 -2.22
N ASP A 58 -6.95 58.88 -3.07
CA ASP A 58 -6.93 60.32 -3.43
C ASP A 58 -6.97 61.50 -2.41
N GLU A 59 -5.95 62.36 -2.59
CA GLU A 59 -5.87 63.84 -2.62
C GLU A 59 -6.17 64.72 -1.38
N ASN A 60 -5.11 65.35 -0.80
CA ASN A 60 -4.70 66.76 -1.05
C ASN A 60 -4.02 67.46 0.17
N SER A 61 -3.01 68.31 -0.13
CA SER A 61 -2.42 69.45 0.64
C SER A 61 -1.16 69.22 1.51
N GLN A 62 -0.02 69.79 1.05
CA GLN A 62 1.30 69.99 1.69
C GLN A 62 1.30 70.93 2.94
N PRO A 63 2.46 71.36 3.51
CA PRO A 63 3.55 70.60 4.15
C PRO A 63 3.96 71.21 5.53
N GLU A 64 4.65 70.49 6.42
CA GLU A 64 5.75 71.08 7.21
C GLU A 64 6.56 70.05 8.02
N ALA A 65 7.86 70.33 8.12
CA ALA A 65 8.90 69.45 8.64
C ALA A 65 8.87 69.33 10.17
N THR A 66 9.11 68.12 10.69
CA THR A 66 9.92 67.94 11.92
C THR A 66 10.57 66.56 11.91
N ARG A 67 11.91 66.59 11.95
CA ARG A 67 12.82 65.45 12.08
C ARG A 67 12.41 64.52 13.23
N LYS A 68 12.29 63.22 12.98
CA LYS A 68 12.58 62.15 13.94
C LYS A 68 13.01 60.88 13.20
N ALA A 69 13.95 60.18 13.81
CA ALA A 69 14.90 59.26 13.20
C ALA A 69 14.30 58.07 12.44
N LYS A 70 14.93 57.72 11.31
CA LYS A 70 14.80 56.39 10.66
C LYS A 70 15.26 55.30 11.65
N PRO A 71 14.46 54.27 11.94
CA PRO A 71 15.03 53.01 12.40
C PRO A 71 15.67 52.34 11.19
N LEU A 72 16.97 52.13 11.29
CA LEU A 72 17.72 51.26 10.40
C LEU A 72 17.02 49.90 10.26
N SER A 73 16.90 49.46 9.01
CA SER A 73 16.56 48.10 8.63
C SER A 73 17.50 47.10 9.31
N ASN A 74 16.99 46.40 10.32
CA ASN A 74 17.58 45.13 10.75
C ASN A 74 16.67 44.00 10.26
N GLY A 75 17.10 43.35 9.19
CA GLY A 75 16.50 42.10 8.70
C GLY A 75 16.74 40.98 9.71
N HIS A 76 15.88 40.89 10.72
CA HIS A 76 15.79 39.77 11.68
C HIS A 76 14.34 39.35 11.99
N GLY A 77 13.34 40.00 11.38
CA GLY A 77 11.93 39.83 11.73
C GLY A 77 11.32 38.45 11.46
N GLY A 78 11.96 37.60 10.65
CA GLY A 78 11.46 36.25 10.37
C GLY A 78 11.65 35.26 11.53
N MET A 79 12.70 35.44 12.36
CA MET A 79 13.11 34.47 13.38
C MET A 79 12.38 34.61 14.72
N ASP A 80 11.54 35.65 14.85
CA ASP A 80 10.70 35.88 16.03
C ASP A 80 9.27 35.35 15.86
N THR A 81 8.92 34.82 14.69
CA THR A 81 7.65 34.12 14.47
C THR A 81 7.76 32.64 14.88
N VAL A 82 6.65 32.03 15.28
CA VAL A 82 6.57 30.60 15.61
C VAL A 82 7.01 29.74 14.42
N ALA A 83 6.61 30.11 13.20
CA ALA A 83 7.01 29.44 11.97
C ALA A 83 8.52 29.52 11.71
N GLY A 84 9.13 30.71 11.88
CA GLY A 84 10.57 30.88 11.73
C GLY A 84 11.40 30.10 12.77
N LEU A 85 10.95 30.09 14.03
CA LEU A 85 11.57 29.26 15.07
C LEU A 85 11.44 27.77 14.79
N LEU A 86 10.31 27.35 14.20
CA LEU A 86 10.09 25.96 13.83
C LEU A 86 10.97 25.55 12.65
N ALA A 87 11.05 26.37 11.59
CA ALA A 87 11.91 26.11 10.44
C ALA A 87 13.38 25.99 10.86
N SER A 88 13.85 26.92 11.70
CA SER A 88 15.21 26.87 12.27
C SER A 88 15.46 25.60 13.08
N LEU A 89 14.50 25.18 13.91
CA LEU A 89 14.60 23.92 14.65
C LEU A 89 14.67 22.70 13.71
N MET A 90 13.80 22.66 12.69
CA MET A 90 13.75 21.54 11.75
C MET A 90 15.04 21.37 10.96
N GLU A 91 15.71 22.48 10.61
CA GLU A 91 17.03 22.43 9.98
C GLU A 91 18.08 21.74 10.86
N VAL A 92 18.11 22.09 12.14
CA VAL A 92 19.03 21.45 13.09
C VAL A 92 18.66 19.98 13.33
N VAL A 93 17.37 19.62 13.33
CA VAL A 93 16.92 18.23 13.44
C VAL A 93 17.41 17.41 12.24
N ARG A 94 17.28 17.93 11.01
CA ARG A 94 17.74 17.23 9.78
C ARG A 94 19.25 16.97 9.81
N THR A 95 20.04 17.97 10.16
CA THR A 95 21.50 17.83 10.24
C THR A 95 21.95 16.84 11.33
N THR A 96 21.13 16.61 12.36
CA THR A 96 21.40 15.61 13.42
C THR A 96 21.35 14.17 12.89
N VAL A 97 20.79 13.92 11.69
CA VAL A 97 20.88 12.62 11.02
C VAL A 97 22.34 12.21 10.74
N ALA A 98 23.28 13.16 10.65
CA ALA A 98 24.71 12.85 10.51
C ALA A 98 25.35 12.25 11.78
N CYS A 99 24.60 12.05 12.87
CA CYS A 99 25.12 11.44 14.10
C CYS A 99 25.52 9.97 13.86
N GLU A 100 26.71 9.55 14.30
CA GLU A 100 27.17 8.16 14.18
C GLU A 100 26.22 7.14 14.84
N CYS A 101 25.51 7.56 15.89
CA CYS A 101 24.63 6.68 16.66
C CYS A 101 23.31 6.41 15.92
N VAL A 102 23.16 5.18 15.41
CA VAL A 102 21.97 4.69 14.70
C VAL A 102 20.67 4.91 15.50
N TYR A 103 20.69 4.80 16.84
CA TYR A 103 19.51 5.06 17.68
C TYR A 103 19.08 6.54 17.68
N VAL A 104 20.06 7.47 17.65
CA VAL A 104 19.76 8.90 17.53
C VAL A 104 19.20 9.17 16.14
N ARG A 105 19.83 8.65 15.09
CA ARG A 105 19.36 8.78 13.70
C ARG A 105 17.93 8.27 13.53
N ALA A 106 17.61 7.11 14.10
CA ALA A 106 16.26 6.56 14.06
C ALA A 106 15.23 7.47 14.74
N MET A 107 15.54 8.00 15.92
CA MET A 107 14.65 8.93 16.59
C MET A 107 14.47 10.23 15.82
N VAL A 108 15.52 10.71 15.15
CA VAL A 108 15.43 11.88 14.27
C VAL A 108 14.53 11.58 13.08
N ILE A 109 14.70 10.46 12.38
CA ILE A 109 13.80 10.06 11.26
C ILE A 109 12.35 9.97 11.74
N LYS A 110 12.10 9.37 12.90
CA LYS A 110 10.75 9.33 13.50
C LYS A 110 10.19 10.72 13.76
N ALA A 111 11.02 11.64 14.28
CA ALA A 111 10.63 13.01 14.50
C ALA A 111 10.28 13.71 13.18
N LEU A 112 11.11 13.55 12.13
CA LEU A 112 10.87 14.10 10.80
C LEU A 112 9.54 13.60 10.20
N ILE A 113 9.24 12.29 10.30
CA ILE A 113 7.96 11.70 9.85
C ILE A 113 6.77 12.38 10.54
N TRP A 114 6.85 12.62 11.85
CA TRP A 114 5.77 13.29 12.59
C TRP A 114 5.66 14.78 12.32
N MET A 115 6.77 15.41 11.94
CA MET A 115 6.82 16.85 11.65
C MET A 115 6.43 17.19 10.21
N GLN A 116 6.39 16.20 9.31
CA GLN A 116 5.99 16.38 7.92
C GLN A 116 4.57 16.98 7.82
N ASN A 117 4.47 18.08 7.09
CA ASN A 117 3.22 18.76 6.75
C ASN A 117 2.58 18.09 5.51
N PRO A 118 1.25 17.87 5.49
CA PRO A 118 0.53 17.39 4.30
C PRO A 118 0.77 18.20 3.02
N HIS A 119 1.05 19.50 3.14
CA HIS A 119 1.20 20.41 1.99
C HIS A 119 2.65 20.61 1.52
N GLU A 120 3.63 20.08 2.27
CA GLU A 120 5.05 20.20 1.92
C GLU A 120 5.52 18.98 1.13
N SER A 121 6.51 19.18 0.26
CA SER A 121 7.10 18.08 -0.51
C SER A 121 7.76 17.06 0.41
N LEU A 122 7.69 15.79 0.01
CA LEU A 122 8.26 14.67 0.75
C LEU A 122 9.70 14.34 0.31
N ASP A 123 10.19 14.99 -0.75
CA ASP A 123 11.40 14.57 -1.47
C ASP A 123 12.66 14.68 -0.62
N GLU A 124 12.75 15.70 0.23
CA GLU A 124 13.84 15.85 1.19
C GLU A 124 13.86 14.68 2.20
N LEU A 125 12.70 14.35 2.79
CA LEU A 125 12.58 13.24 3.73
C LEU A 125 12.86 11.89 3.06
N LYS A 126 12.38 11.69 1.82
CA LYS A 126 12.70 10.50 1.01
C LYS A 126 14.21 10.37 0.78
N SER A 127 14.88 11.46 0.42
CA SER A 127 16.32 11.49 0.18
C SER A 127 17.10 11.14 1.45
N ILE A 128 16.75 11.76 2.59
CA ILE A 128 17.35 11.46 3.90
C ILE A 128 17.22 9.97 4.22
N ILE A 129 16.00 9.42 4.12
CA ILE A 129 15.75 8.01 4.43
C ILE A 129 16.51 7.09 3.45
N ALA A 130 16.51 7.38 2.15
CA ALA A 130 17.22 6.58 1.16
C ALA A 130 18.74 6.54 1.41
N CYS A 131 19.34 7.68 1.78
CA CYS A 131 20.74 7.75 2.18
C CYS A 131 21.00 6.91 3.44
N GLU A 132 20.16 7.04 4.46
CA GLU A 132 20.30 6.30 5.72
C GLU A 132 20.17 4.79 5.57
N LEU A 133 19.25 4.32 4.74
CA LEU A 133 19.05 2.88 4.49
C LEU A 133 20.21 2.24 3.71
N SER A 134 21.09 3.03 3.10
CA SER A 134 22.31 2.53 2.47
C SER A 134 23.36 2.08 3.50
N ASP A 135 23.23 2.49 4.76
CA ASP A 135 24.11 2.05 5.85
C ASP A 135 23.76 0.61 6.30
N PRO A 136 24.66 -0.37 6.17
CA PRO A 136 24.38 -1.75 6.57
C PRO A 136 24.24 -1.93 8.08
N ALA A 137 24.70 -0.97 8.91
CA ALA A 137 24.69 -1.04 10.37
C ALA A 137 23.28 -1.00 11.00
N TRP A 138 22.26 -0.63 10.22
CA TRP A 138 20.88 -0.57 10.71
C TRP A 138 20.36 -1.95 11.15
N PRO A 139 19.96 -2.12 12.42
CA PRO A 139 19.33 -3.35 12.88
C PRO A 139 17.86 -3.42 12.42
N SER A 140 17.40 -4.61 12.05
CA SER A 140 16.02 -4.84 11.58
C SER A 140 14.97 -4.35 12.58
N SER A 141 15.18 -4.54 13.88
CA SER A 141 14.24 -4.11 14.92
C SER A 141 13.97 -2.60 14.88
N LEU A 142 15.01 -1.80 14.65
CA LEU A 142 14.89 -0.35 14.63
C LEU A 142 14.25 0.15 13.34
N LEU A 143 14.55 -0.48 12.20
CA LEU A 143 13.89 -0.17 10.92
C LEU A 143 12.39 -0.45 10.99
N ASN A 144 12.00 -1.60 11.57
CA ASN A 144 10.59 -1.94 11.74
C ASN A 144 9.88 -0.99 12.73
N ASP A 145 10.57 -0.52 13.77
CA ASP A 145 10.06 0.49 14.69
C ASP A 145 9.88 1.87 14.02
N VAL A 146 10.73 2.23 13.05
CA VAL A 146 10.50 3.41 12.19
C VAL A 146 9.28 3.20 11.28
N LEU A 147 9.11 2.03 10.67
CA LEU A 147 7.91 1.72 9.87
C LEU A 147 6.63 1.71 10.71
N LEU A 148 6.67 1.24 11.95
CA LEU A 148 5.55 1.35 12.88
C LEU A 148 5.24 2.81 13.23
N THR A 149 6.25 3.68 13.25
CA THR A 149 6.04 5.12 13.41
C THR A 149 5.32 5.71 12.20
N LEU A 150 5.69 5.28 10.98
CA LEU A 150 4.99 5.65 9.75
C LEU A 150 3.52 5.19 9.79
N HIS A 151 3.27 3.98 10.28
CA HIS A 151 1.90 3.46 10.46
C HIS A 151 1.09 4.28 11.45
N ALA A 152 1.68 4.64 12.59
CA ALA A 152 1.03 5.51 13.57
C ALA A 152 0.72 6.90 12.97
N ARG A 153 1.60 7.43 12.11
CA ARG A 153 1.36 8.69 11.39
C ARG A 153 0.19 8.59 10.41
N PHE A 154 0.09 7.51 9.62
CA PHE A 154 -1.08 7.25 8.76
C PHE A 154 -2.39 7.30 9.54
N LYS A 155 -2.44 6.65 10.70
CA LYS A 155 -3.67 6.61 11.51
C LYS A 155 -4.06 7.98 12.05
N ALA A 156 -3.09 8.84 12.33
CA ALA A 156 -3.34 10.19 12.83
C ALA A 156 -3.78 11.15 11.72
N THR A 157 -3.27 10.98 10.49
CA THR A 157 -3.61 11.83 9.34
C THR A 157 -3.74 10.96 8.09
N PRO A 158 -4.92 10.34 7.85
CA PRO A 158 -5.14 9.41 6.74
C PRO A 158 -4.94 10.04 5.36
N ASP A 159 -5.16 11.34 5.21
CA ASP A 159 -4.96 12.08 3.95
C ASP A 159 -3.50 12.02 3.46
N MET A 160 -2.54 11.83 4.38
CA MET A 160 -1.13 11.67 4.04
C MET A 160 -0.76 10.22 3.68
N ALA A 161 -1.69 9.27 3.72
CA ALA A 161 -1.32 7.86 3.57
C ALA A 161 -0.70 7.54 2.20
N VAL A 162 -1.22 8.16 1.13
CA VAL A 162 -0.69 8.02 -0.24
C VAL A 162 0.76 8.48 -0.31
N THR A 163 1.07 9.67 0.22
CA THR A 163 2.42 10.25 0.16
C THR A 163 3.39 9.48 1.05
N LEU A 164 2.97 9.14 2.26
CA LEU A 164 3.80 8.42 3.22
C LEU A 164 3.99 6.92 2.81
N LEU A 165 3.12 6.33 1.97
CA LEU A 165 3.38 5.02 1.35
C LEU A 165 4.62 5.04 0.45
N GLU A 166 4.97 6.19 -0.14
CA GLU A 166 6.18 6.32 -0.93
C GLU A 166 7.45 6.18 -0.06
N ILE A 167 7.38 6.54 1.22
CA ILE A 167 8.46 6.25 2.17
C ILE A 167 8.53 4.75 2.45
N ALA A 168 7.39 4.10 2.72
CA ALA A 168 7.35 2.65 2.95
C ALA A 168 7.95 1.87 1.75
N ARG A 169 7.70 2.35 0.53
CA ARG A 169 8.30 1.83 -0.71
C ARG A 169 9.83 1.85 -0.66
N ILE A 170 10.46 2.92 -0.16
CA ILE A 170 11.92 3.02 -0.04
C ILE A 170 12.47 1.95 0.90
N PHE A 171 11.80 1.66 2.02
CA PHE A 171 12.20 0.57 2.91
C PHE A 171 12.08 -0.80 2.25
N ALA A 172 10.98 -1.03 1.53
CA ALA A 172 10.73 -2.29 0.83
C ALA A 172 11.72 -2.54 -0.32
N THR A 173 12.20 -1.50 -1.00
CA THR A 173 13.13 -1.63 -2.13
C THR A 173 14.60 -1.63 -1.72
N LYS A 174 15.00 -0.79 -0.76
CA LYS A 174 16.41 -0.70 -0.33
C LYS A 174 16.81 -1.78 0.67
N VAL A 175 15.94 -2.15 1.61
CA VAL A 175 16.31 -3.14 2.66
C VAL A 175 15.27 -4.24 2.84
N PRO A 176 14.77 -4.88 1.76
CA PRO A 176 13.66 -5.84 1.83
C PRO A 176 13.89 -6.95 2.86
N GLY A 177 15.13 -7.46 2.98
CA GLY A 177 15.46 -8.55 3.90
C GLY A 177 15.47 -8.16 5.39
N LYS A 178 15.37 -6.87 5.73
CA LYS A 178 15.33 -6.38 7.11
C LYS A 178 13.92 -5.99 7.56
N ILE A 179 12.95 -5.98 6.65
CA ILE A 179 11.58 -5.55 6.94
C ILE A 179 10.70 -6.75 7.27
N ASP A 180 9.86 -6.59 8.30
CA ASP A 180 8.85 -7.56 8.66
C ASP A 180 7.63 -7.41 7.74
N ALA A 181 7.23 -8.51 7.11
CA ALA A 181 6.13 -8.53 6.15
C ALA A 181 4.79 -8.14 6.82
N ASP A 182 4.62 -8.44 8.11
CA ASP A 182 3.42 -8.10 8.86
C ASP A 182 3.26 -6.58 9.05
N VAL A 183 4.37 -5.86 9.23
CA VAL A 183 4.37 -4.39 9.38
C VAL A 183 4.00 -3.72 8.05
N LEU A 184 4.53 -4.20 6.93
CA LEU A 184 4.15 -3.69 5.60
C LEU A 184 2.69 -4.01 5.25
N GLN A 185 2.21 -5.21 5.54
CA GLN A 185 0.79 -5.55 5.36
C GLN A 185 -0.13 -4.65 6.17
N LEU A 186 0.26 -4.32 7.41
CA LEU A 186 -0.49 -3.39 8.26
C LEU A 186 -0.56 -1.99 7.65
N LEU A 187 0.54 -1.50 7.07
CA LEU A 187 0.60 -0.22 6.35
C LEU A 187 -0.32 -0.23 5.12
N TRP A 188 -0.23 -1.25 4.26
CA TRP A 188 -1.06 -1.39 3.07
C TRP A 188 -2.54 -1.45 3.41
N LYS A 189 -2.91 -2.26 4.41
CA LYS A 189 -4.31 -2.38 4.88
C LYS A 189 -4.85 -1.06 5.43
N THR A 190 -4.02 -0.31 6.14
CA THR A 190 -4.44 0.98 6.72
C THR A 190 -4.66 2.02 5.63
N CYS A 191 -3.79 2.08 4.62
CA CYS A 191 -4.00 2.95 3.46
C CYS A 191 -5.26 2.56 2.67
N LEU A 192 -5.46 1.26 2.45
CA LEU A 192 -6.61 0.73 1.71
C LEU A 192 -7.97 1.10 2.34
N VAL A 193 -8.05 1.15 3.67
CA VAL A 193 -9.29 1.46 4.40
C VAL A 193 -9.43 2.96 4.70
N GLY A 194 -8.32 3.65 4.95
CA GLY A 194 -8.33 5.00 5.52
C GLY A 194 -8.24 6.15 4.51
N ALA A 195 -7.77 5.93 3.28
CA ALA A 195 -7.35 7.00 2.38
C ALA A 195 -8.25 7.19 1.14
N GLY A 196 -9.52 6.80 1.24
CA GLY A 196 -10.50 7.00 0.17
C GLY A 196 -10.19 6.21 -1.12
N PRO A 197 -10.84 6.54 -2.25
CA PRO A 197 -10.65 5.85 -3.53
C PRO A 197 -9.22 5.91 -4.06
N ASP A 198 -8.57 7.07 -3.99
CA ASP A 198 -7.19 7.26 -4.48
C ASP A 198 -6.19 6.42 -3.67
N GLY A 199 -6.39 6.36 -2.35
CA GLY A 199 -5.61 5.52 -1.46
C GLY A 199 -5.69 4.02 -1.78
N LYS A 200 -6.80 3.54 -2.35
CA LYS A 200 -6.94 2.14 -2.78
C LYS A 200 -6.01 1.81 -3.95
N HIS A 201 -5.96 2.68 -4.97
CA HIS A 201 -5.08 2.51 -6.12
C HIS A 201 -3.62 2.57 -5.71
N THR A 202 -3.23 3.59 -4.93
CA THR A 202 -1.84 3.72 -4.46
C THR A 202 -1.42 2.55 -3.58
N ALA A 203 -2.31 2.04 -2.72
CA ALA A 203 -2.00 0.86 -1.90
C ALA A 203 -1.71 -0.36 -2.76
N LEU A 204 -2.51 -0.62 -3.80
CA LEU A 204 -2.24 -1.72 -4.74
C LEU A 204 -0.95 -1.52 -5.53
N GLU A 205 -0.72 -0.32 -6.05
CA GLU A 205 0.52 -0.01 -6.78
C GLU A 205 1.75 -0.24 -5.89
N ALA A 206 1.71 0.23 -4.64
CA ALA A 206 2.78 0.03 -3.66
C ALA A 206 3.06 -1.46 -3.40
N VAL A 207 2.02 -2.29 -3.31
CA VAL A 207 2.17 -3.76 -3.16
C VAL A 207 2.76 -4.38 -4.42
N THR A 208 2.35 -3.92 -5.60
CA THR A 208 2.84 -4.49 -6.86
C THR A 208 4.34 -4.23 -7.11
N ILE A 209 4.88 -3.14 -6.59
CA ILE A 209 6.33 -2.85 -6.66
C ILE A 209 7.15 -3.92 -5.93
N VAL A 210 6.62 -4.49 -4.83
CA VAL A 210 7.27 -5.59 -4.12
C VAL A 210 7.37 -6.84 -4.99
N LEU A 211 6.38 -7.09 -5.85
CA LEU A 211 6.41 -8.22 -6.78
C LEU A 211 7.46 -8.05 -7.89
N ASP A 212 7.84 -6.80 -8.18
CA ASP A 212 8.84 -6.48 -9.19
C ASP A 212 10.27 -6.43 -8.65
N LEU A 213 10.46 -6.69 -7.36
CA LEU A 213 11.80 -6.84 -6.79
C LEU A 213 12.51 -8.03 -7.45
N PRO A 214 13.80 -7.88 -7.82
CA PRO A 214 14.55 -8.96 -8.43
C PRO A 214 14.65 -10.14 -7.46
N PRO A 215 14.61 -11.39 -7.96
CA PRO A 215 14.84 -12.53 -7.10
C PRO A 215 16.25 -12.44 -6.47
N PRO A 216 16.43 -12.92 -5.22
CA PRO A 216 17.74 -12.94 -4.59
C PRO A 216 18.67 -13.81 -5.44
N GLN A 217 19.70 -13.22 -6.04
CA GLN A 217 20.65 -13.97 -6.87
C GLN A 217 21.57 -14.82 -5.98
N PRO A 218 21.66 -16.14 -6.20
CA PRO A 218 22.71 -16.94 -5.57
C PRO A 218 24.07 -16.44 -6.08
N GLY A 219 24.97 -16.13 -5.15
CA GLY A 219 26.19 -15.37 -5.39
C GLY A 219 27.01 -15.84 -6.60
N SER A 220 27.12 -14.98 -7.61
CA SER A 220 28.24 -15.03 -8.55
C SER A 220 29.42 -14.31 -7.89
N MET A 221 30.48 -15.06 -7.59
CA MET A 221 31.78 -14.49 -7.27
C MET A 221 32.33 -13.78 -8.51
N SER A 222 32.02 -12.50 -8.69
CA SER A 222 32.87 -11.64 -9.51
C SER A 222 33.10 -10.32 -8.81
N VAL A 223 34.32 -10.22 -8.30
CA VAL A 223 34.96 -9.05 -7.73
C VAL A 223 35.19 -8.04 -8.85
N LEU A 224 34.50 -6.89 -8.79
CA LEU A 224 34.96 -5.51 -9.09
C LEU A 224 33.85 -4.62 -9.69
N THR A 225 33.64 -3.49 -9.03
CA THR A 225 32.93 -2.27 -9.45
C THR A 225 31.39 -2.30 -9.59
N SER A 226 30.66 -2.10 -8.49
CA SER A 226 29.55 -1.14 -8.40
C SER A 226 29.00 -1.10 -6.95
N VAL A 227 28.74 0.10 -6.44
CA VAL A 227 28.44 0.39 -5.02
C VAL A 227 26.94 0.26 -4.70
N ASP A 228 26.13 -0.40 -5.53
CA ASP A 228 24.65 -0.39 -5.38
C ASP A 228 23.98 -1.77 -5.29
N MET A 229 24.75 -2.85 -5.12
CA MET A 229 24.20 -4.20 -4.99
C MET A 229 24.19 -4.66 -3.53
N ILE A 230 23.09 -4.39 -2.86
CA ILE A 230 22.81 -4.86 -1.50
C ILE A 230 22.78 -6.38 -1.51
N SER A 231 23.68 -6.96 -0.72
CA SER A 231 23.90 -8.37 -0.42
C SER A 231 22.68 -9.28 -0.63
N ALA A 232 22.59 -9.85 -1.84
CA ALA A 232 21.85 -11.07 -2.14
C ALA A 232 22.63 -12.34 -1.71
N SER A 233 23.71 -12.18 -0.92
CA SER A 233 24.59 -13.29 -0.52
C SER A 233 24.23 -13.92 0.85
N ASP A 234 23.36 -13.29 1.66
CA ASP A 234 22.91 -13.84 2.94
C ASP A 234 21.61 -14.66 2.76
N PRO A 235 21.59 -15.98 3.06
CA PRO A 235 20.38 -16.80 2.95
C PRO A 235 19.21 -16.27 3.79
N LYS A 236 19.48 -15.55 4.89
CA LYS A 236 18.43 -14.96 5.73
C LYS A 236 17.72 -13.79 5.03
N SER A 237 18.45 -12.94 4.31
CA SER A 237 17.87 -11.82 3.57
C SER A 237 17.06 -12.30 2.37
N ALA A 238 17.53 -13.35 1.68
CA ALA A 238 16.82 -14.00 0.59
C ALA A 238 15.48 -14.59 1.04
N MET A 239 15.48 -15.32 2.17
CA MET A 239 14.25 -15.87 2.76
C MET A 239 13.28 -14.77 3.20
N ALA A 240 13.77 -13.68 3.79
CA ALA A 240 12.93 -12.55 4.19
C ALA A 240 12.29 -11.85 2.99
N LEU A 241 13.04 -11.65 1.90
CA LEU A 241 12.50 -11.13 0.64
C LEU A 241 11.43 -12.07 0.06
N GLN A 242 11.66 -13.38 0.05
CA GLN A 242 10.66 -14.35 -0.42
C GLN A 242 9.37 -14.27 0.41
N ARG A 243 9.47 -14.13 1.74
CA ARG A 243 8.30 -13.97 2.62
C ARG A 243 7.56 -12.66 2.37
N LEU A 244 8.31 -11.59 2.08
CA LEU A 244 7.72 -10.31 1.72
C LEU A 244 6.95 -10.39 0.39
N VAL A 245 7.52 -11.03 -0.63
CA VAL A 245 6.83 -11.26 -1.92
C VAL A 245 5.60 -12.15 -1.73
N GLN A 246 5.71 -13.22 -0.95
CA GLN A 246 4.57 -14.09 -0.63
C GLN A 246 3.44 -13.31 0.09
N ALA A 247 3.79 -12.44 1.04
CA ALA A 247 2.83 -11.58 1.72
C ALA A 247 2.17 -10.57 0.75
N ALA A 248 2.92 -9.99 -0.19
CA ALA A 248 2.38 -9.11 -1.21
C ALA A 248 1.39 -9.84 -2.15
N VAL A 249 1.74 -11.04 -2.61
CA VAL A 249 0.87 -11.90 -3.42
C VAL A 249 -0.43 -12.23 -2.68
N TRP A 250 -0.32 -12.65 -1.41
CA TRP A 250 -1.48 -12.93 -0.58
C TRP A 250 -2.36 -11.70 -0.39
N PHE A 251 -1.74 -10.55 -0.09
CA PHE A 251 -2.45 -9.29 0.09
C PHE A 251 -3.25 -8.90 -1.16
N LEU A 252 -2.66 -9.04 -2.36
CA LEU A 252 -3.37 -8.77 -3.61
C LEU A 252 -4.55 -9.71 -3.80
N GLY A 253 -4.38 -11.02 -3.55
CA GLY A 253 -5.48 -11.98 -3.66
C GLY A 253 -6.68 -11.62 -2.78
N GLU A 254 -6.43 -11.16 -1.56
CA GLU A 254 -7.50 -10.79 -0.64
C GLU A 254 -8.14 -9.43 -0.94
N ASN A 255 -7.37 -8.45 -1.45
CA ASN A 255 -7.79 -7.05 -1.44
C ASN A 255 -7.94 -6.41 -2.84
N ALA A 256 -7.46 -7.04 -3.92
CA ALA A 256 -7.46 -6.44 -5.25
C ALA A 256 -8.88 -6.10 -5.73
N ASN A 257 -9.86 -7.01 -5.57
CA ASN A 257 -11.26 -6.74 -5.90
C ASN A 257 -11.86 -5.57 -5.13
N TYR A 258 -11.62 -5.53 -3.81
CA TYR A 258 -12.12 -4.45 -2.95
C TYR A 258 -11.51 -3.09 -3.31
N ALA A 259 -10.22 -3.07 -3.58
CA ALA A 259 -9.50 -1.87 -3.99
C ALA A 259 -9.94 -1.38 -5.38
N ALA A 260 -10.20 -2.31 -6.30
CA ALA A 260 -10.67 -2.03 -7.65
C ALA A 260 -12.17 -1.73 -7.72
N SER A 261 -12.93 -1.97 -6.63
CA SER A 261 -14.40 -1.96 -6.62
C SER A 261 -14.99 -2.83 -7.75
N GLU A 262 -14.39 -4.01 -7.94
CA GLU A 262 -14.76 -4.94 -9.02
C GLU A 262 -15.29 -6.23 -8.40
N TYR A 263 -16.60 -6.44 -8.54
CA TYR A 263 -17.29 -7.63 -8.05
C TYR A 263 -18.24 -8.20 -9.09
N ALA A 264 -18.36 -9.54 -9.09
CA ALA A 264 -19.16 -10.29 -10.05
C ALA A 264 -20.65 -9.86 -10.09
N TRP A 265 -21.18 -9.35 -8.98
CA TRP A 265 -22.58 -8.92 -8.85
C TRP A 265 -22.82 -7.42 -9.18
N GLU A 266 -21.75 -6.66 -9.43
CA GLU A 266 -21.80 -5.21 -9.70
C GLU A 266 -21.62 -4.86 -11.19
N SER A 267 -21.60 -5.85 -12.10
CA SER A 267 -21.30 -5.57 -13.51
C SER A 267 -22.41 -4.77 -14.21
N ALA A 268 -22.13 -3.50 -14.50
CA ALA A 268 -22.97 -2.62 -15.33
C ALA A 268 -23.03 -3.05 -16.81
N THR A 269 -22.14 -3.94 -17.24
CA THR A 269 -22.16 -4.53 -18.57
C THR A 269 -23.00 -5.81 -18.56
N PRO A 270 -24.06 -5.91 -19.38
CA PRO A 270 -24.72 -7.19 -19.63
C PRO A 270 -23.69 -8.25 -20.04
N PRO A 271 -23.89 -9.53 -19.69
CA PRO A 271 -23.06 -10.61 -20.18
C PRO A 271 -23.16 -10.65 -21.71
N GLY A 272 -22.23 -9.98 -22.37
CA GLY A 272 -22.15 -9.98 -23.82
C GLY A 272 -21.55 -11.31 -24.24
N THR A 273 -22.33 -12.13 -24.93
CA THR A 273 -21.88 -13.30 -25.72
C THR A 273 -20.63 -13.00 -26.58
N ALA A 274 -20.33 -11.72 -26.83
CA ALA A 274 -19.13 -11.22 -27.48
C ALA A 274 -17.81 -11.41 -26.69
N LEU A 275 -17.80 -11.43 -25.35
CA LEU A 275 -16.54 -11.57 -24.57
C LEU A 275 -16.00 -13.00 -24.56
N MET A 276 -16.86 -14.02 -24.60
CA MET A 276 -16.44 -15.43 -24.68
C MET A 276 -15.86 -15.82 -26.04
N MET A 277 -15.98 -14.96 -27.06
CA MET A 277 -15.38 -15.12 -28.38
C MET A 277 -14.14 -14.24 -28.59
N LEU A 278 -13.69 -13.54 -27.54
CA LEU A 278 -12.46 -12.75 -27.61
C LEU A 278 -11.26 -13.67 -27.43
N ASP A 279 -10.28 -13.47 -28.31
CA ASP A 279 -8.94 -14.05 -28.14
C ASP A 279 -8.29 -13.52 -26.85
N ALA A 280 -7.32 -14.26 -26.29
CA ALA A 280 -6.71 -13.94 -24.99
C ALA A 280 -6.18 -12.49 -24.93
N ASP A 281 -5.57 -12.01 -26.01
CA ASP A 281 -5.06 -10.63 -26.15
C ASP A 281 -6.20 -9.60 -26.06
N LYS A 282 -7.35 -9.90 -26.65
CA LYS A 282 -8.52 -9.02 -26.62
C LYS A 282 -9.18 -9.01 -25.24
N MET A 283 -9.14 -10.13 -24.52
CA MET A 283 -9.60 -10.20 -23.13
C MET A 283 -8.73 -9.35 -22.20
N VAL A 284 -7.40 -9.42 -22.35
CA VAL A 284 -6.44 -8.60 -21.58
C VAL A 284 -6.64 -7.10 -21.89
N ALA A 285 -6.87 -6.75 -23.16
CA ALA A 285 -7.17 -5.37 -23.55
C ALA A 285 -8.49 -4.87 -22.94
N ALA A 286 -9.55 -5.69 -22.95
CA ALA A 286 -10.83 -5.36 -22.34
C ALA A 286 -10.73 -5.24 -20.80
N ALA A 287 -9.93 -6.10 -20.16
CA ALA A 287 -9.63 -6.01 -18.73
C ALA A 287 -8.92 -4.69 -18.38
N SER A 288 -7.95 -4.31 -19.20
CA SER A 288 -7.14 -3.10 -19.01
C SER A 288 -7.94 -1.81 -19.24
N SER A 289 -8.88 -1.82 -20.20
CA SER A 289 -9.74 -0.66 -20.47
C SER A 289 -10.80 -0.45 -19.39
N ARG A 290 -11.28 -1.51 -18.76
CA ARG A 290 -12.29 -1.44 -17.69
C ARG A 290 -11.70 -1.00 -16.35
N ASN A 291 -10.61 -1.62 -15.92
CA ASN A 291 -9.94 -1.30 -14.66
C ASN A 291 -8.43 -1.58 -14.77
N PRO A 292 -7.63 -0.55 -15.07
CA PRO A 292 -6.19 -0.73 -15.29
C PRO A 292 -5.46 -1.23 -14.04
N THR A 293 -5.96 -0.91 -12.85
CA THR A 293 -5.34 -1.29 -11.59
C THR A 293 -5.50 -2.78 -11.28
N LEU A 294 -6.71 -3.31 -11.46
CA LEU A 294 -6.93 -4.75 -11.33
C LEU A 294 -6.17 -5.52 -12.41
N ALA A 295 -6.21 -5.05 -13.66
CA ALA A 295 -5.47 -5.66 -14.76
C ALA A 295 -3.96 -5.71 -14.48
N SER A 296 -3.38 -4.62 -13.96
CA SER A 296 -1.97 -4.56 -13.58
C SER A 296 -1.60 -5.55 -12.46
N ALA A 297 -2.47 -5.68 -11.45
CA ALA A 297 -2.28 -6.66 -10.38
C ALA A 297 -2.35 -8.10 -10.92
N LEU A 298 -3.30 -8.39 -11.82
CA LEU A 298 -3.43 -9.70 -12.46
C LEU A 298 -2.19 -10.09 -13.26
N THR A 299 -1.68 -9.20 -14.13
CA THR A 299 -0.48 -9.47 -14.92
C THR A 299 0.72 -9.82 -14.04
N ARG A 300 0.90 -9.12 -12.92
CA ARG A 300 2.01 -9.40 -11.99
C ARG A 300 1.80 -10.70 -11.21
N LEU A 301 0.57 -11.00 -10.79
CA LEU A 301 0.24 -12.28 -10.18
C LEU A 301 0.43 -13.46 -11.15
N GLN A 302 0.05 -13.30 -12.41
CA GLN A 302 0.28 -14.29 -13.47
C GLN A 302 1.78 -14.53 -13.68
N ARG A 303 2.59 -13.47 -13.71
CA ARG A 303 4.06 -13.58 -13.72
C ARG A 303 4.58 -14.34 -12.52
N CYS A 304 4.11 -14.03 -11.30
CA CYS A 304 4.49 -14.76 -10.08
C CYS A 304 4.08 -16.24 -10.12
N ALA A 305 2.90 -16.56 -10.67
CA ALA A 305 2.41 -17.93 -10.84
C ALA A 305 3.25 -18.73 -11.85
N PHE A 306 3.77 -18.06 -12.88
CA PHE A 306 4.58 -18.69 -13.93
C PHE A 306 6.06 -18.83 -13.54
N SER A 307 6.70 -17.75 -13.11
CA SER A 307 8.18 -17.67 -12.94
C SER A 307 8.65 -17.50 -11.49
N GLY A 308 7.75 -17.47 -10.51
CA GLY A 308 8.12 -17.35 -9.09
C GLY A 308 8.80 -18.63 -8.55
N SER A 309 9.33 -18.56 -7.32
CA SER A 309 9.71 -19.76 -6.56
C SER A 309 8.48 -20.62 -6.26
N TRP A 310 8.66 -21.90 -5.95
CA TRP A 310 7.56 -22.84 -5.71
C TRP A 310 6.47 -22.30 -4.77
N GLU A 311 6.85 -21.74 -3.63
CA GLU A 311 5.92 -21.18 -2.65
C GLU A 311 5.18 -19.94 -3.18
N ILE A 312 5.89 -19.09 -3.93
CA ILE A 312 5.29 -17.91 -4.57
C ILE A 312 4.31 -18.34 -5.66
N ARG A 313 4.63 -19.37 -6.44
CA ARG A 313 3.74 -19.91 -7.48
C ARG A 313 2.43 -20.43 -6.90
N ILE A 314 2.51 -21.21 -5.81
CA ILE A 314 1.32 -21.69 -5.08
C ILE A 314 0.47 -20.51 -4.59
N ALA A 315 1.10 -19.55 -3.91
CA ALA A 315 0.39 -18.39 -3.36
C ALA A 315 -0.25 -17.54 -4.47
N ALA A 316 0.43 -17.39 -5.61
CA ALA A 316 -0.08 -16.62 -6.75
C ALA A 316 -1.29 -17.30 -7.40
N VAL A 317 -1.25 -18.62 -7.58
CA VAL A 317 -2.41 -19.39 -8.06
C VAL A 317 -3.60 -19.28 -7.10
N GLN A 318 -3.36 -19.35 -5.80
CA GLN A 318 -4.40 -19.17 -4.78
C GLN A 318 -4.99 -17.75 -4.82
N ALA A 319 -4.14 -16.74 -4.93
CA ALA A 319 -4.54 -15.34 -5.06
C ALA A 319 -5.38 -15.11 -6.34
N LEU A 320 -4.92 -15.62 -7.49
CA LEU A 320 -5.65 -15.55 -8.75
C LEU A 320 -7.02 -16.24 -8.65
N THR A 321 -7.07 -17.44 -8.08
CA THR A 321 -8.34 -18.16 -7.87
C THR A 321 -9.30 -17.36 -6.98
N THR A 322 -8.78 -16.73 -5.92
CA THR A 322 -9.57 -15.87 -5.02
C THR A 322 -10.14 -14.66 -5.76
N ILE A 323 -9.34 -14.04 -6.62
CA ILE A 323 -9.80 -12.93 -7.47
C ILE A 323 -10.85 -13.42 -8.47
N ALA A 324 -10.64 -14.58 -9.12
CA ALA A 324 -11.58 -15.15 -10.07
C ALA A 324 -12.97 -15.42 -9.47
N ILE A 325 -13.02 -15.91 -8.23
CA ILE A 325 -14.28 -16.14 -7.50
C ILE A 325 -15.07 -14.83 -7.31
N ARG A 326 -14.37 -13.72 -7.09
CA ARG A 326 -14.98 -12.43 -6.73
C ARG A 326 -15.24 -11.54 -7.94
N SER A 327 -14.53 -11.72 -9.04
CA SER A 327 -14.53 -10.78 -10.19
C SER A 327 -15.64 -11.05 -11.20
N GLY A 328 -16.07 -10.00 -11.90
CA GLY A 328 -16.89 -10.13 -13.10
C GLY A 328 -16.08 -10.44 -14.36
N GLU A 329 -16.75 -10.45 -15.51
CA GLU A 329 -16.10 -10.52 -16.82
C GLU A 329 -15.50 -9.16 -17.21
N PRO A 330 -14.31 -9.11 -17.82
CA PRO A 330 -13.56 -10.23 -18.42
C PRO A 330 -12.57 -10.94 -17.47
N TYR A 331 -12.31 -10.40 -16.28
CA TYR A 331 -11.23 -10.85 -15.39
C TYR A 331 -11.35 -12.32 -14.98
N ARG A 332 -12.55 -12.76 -14.60
CA ARG A 332 -12.78 -14.13 -14.13
C ARG A 332 -12.47 -15.20 -15.20
N LEU A 333 -12.76 -14.88 -16.46
CA LEU A 333 -12.51 -15.74 -17.62
C LEU A 333 -11.02 -15.72 -17.97
N GLN A 334 -10.39 -14.55 -17.94
CA GLN A 334 -8.95 -14.40 -18.17
C GLN A 334 -8.14 -15.24 -17.17
N ILE A 335 -8.54 -15.22 -15.90
CA ILE A 335 -7.88 -16.01 -14.86
C ILE A 335 -8.16 -17.50 -15.06
N TYR A 336 -9.41 -17.88 -15.37
CA TYR A 336 -9.77 -19.27 -15.61
C TYR A 336 -8.95 -19.87 -16.77
N GLU A 337 -8.88 -19.18 -17.90
CA GLU A 337 -8.10 -19.61 -19.07
C GLU A 337 -6.61 -19.74 -18.74
N PHE A 338 -6.04 -18.77 -18.02
CA PHE A 338 -4.65 -18.82 -17.56
C PHE A 338 -4.39 -20.02 -16.64
N LEU A 339 -5.25 -20.26 -15.65
CA LEU A 339 -5.14 -21.41 -14.74
C LEU A 339 -5.28 -22.73 -15.49
N HIS A 340 -6.21 -22.80 -16.44
CA HIS A 340 -6.39 -23.98 -17.30
C HIS A 340 -5.13 -24.26 -18.13
N ALA A 341 -4.56 -23.24 -18.78
CA ALA A 341 -3.30 -23.35 -19.52
C ALA A 341 -2.12 -23.78 -18.61
N LEU A 342 -2.02 -23.23 -17.40
CA LEU A 342 -1.02 -23.65 -16.41
C LEU A 342 -1.20 -25.10 -15.98
N SER A 343 -2.44 -25.57 -15.80
CA SER A 343 -2.74 -26.94 -15.38
C SER A 343 -2.37 -27.98 -16.44
N LEU A 344 -2.48 -27.61 -17.72
CA LEU A 344 -2.07 -28.43 -18.86
C LEU A 344 -0.55 -28.39 -19.11
N GLY A 345 0.20 -27.61 -18.32
CA GLY A 345 1.65 -27.57 -18.34
C GLY A 345 2.29 -26.42 -19.13
N GLY A 346 1.50 -25.41 -19.55
CA GLY A 346 1.99 -24.32 -20.40
C GLY A 346 2.41 -24.83 -21.79
N VAL A 347 2.28 -23.98 -22.80
CA VAL A 347 2.64 -24.31 -24.19
C VAL A 347 4.16 -24.50 -24.32
N GLN A 348 4.65 -25.71 -24.07
CA GLN A 348 5.99 -26.17 -24.42
C GLN A 348 6.09 -26.72 -25.86
N SER A 349 5.19 -26.31 -26.77
CA SER A 349 5.33 -26.65 -28.19
C SER A 349 6.12 -25.64 -29.02
N ASN A 350 6.39 -24.41 -28.52
CA ASN A 350 6.96 -23.35 -29.39
C ASN A 350 8.27 -22.69 -28.90
N PHE A 351 8.83 -23.05 -27.75
CA PHE A 351 10.12 -22.50 -27.29
C PHE A 351 11.01 -23.57 -26.67
N SER A 352 11.36 -24.58 -27.47
CA SER A 352 12.52 -25.40 -27.21
C SER A 352 13.73 -24.76 -27.88
N GLU A 353 14.54 -24.01 -27.14
CA GLU A 353 16.00 -24.06 -27.28
C GLU A 353 16.71 -23.36 -26.11
N LEU A 354 17.63 -24.13 -25.49
CA LEU A 354 18.75 -23.68 -24.67
C LEU A 354 18.45 -22.82 -23.44
N GLN A 355 18.22 -23.45 -22.28
CA GLN A 355 19.03 -23.21 -21.06
C GLN A 355 18.98 -24.44 -20.13
N LEU A 356 20.15 -24.87 -19.66
CA LEU A 356 20.37 -26.02 -18.77
C LEU A 356 19.68 -25.82 -17.42
N SER A 357 18.78 -26.75 -17.09
CA SER A 357 18.01 -26.82 -15.85
C SER A 357 18.85 -27.40 -14.70
N ASN A 358 19.12 -26.60 -13.66
CA ASN A 358 19.61 -27.08 -12.37
C ASN A 358 18.45 -27.70 -11.55
N GLY A 359 18.22 -29.00 -11.72
CA GLY A 359 17.90 -29.91 -10.61
C GLY A 359 16.58 -29.83 -9.81
N GLU A 360 15.59 -28.98 -10.12
CA GLU A 360 14.31 -28.91 -9.36
C GLU A 360 13.09 -29.57 -10.04
N ASN A 361 13.28 -30.54 -10.93
CA ASN A 361 12.15 -31.18 -11.62
C ASN A 361 11.73 -32.50 -10.96
N GLN A 362 10.52 -32.58 -10.39
CA GLN A 362 9.66 -33.76 -10.55
C GLN A 362 8.17 -33.38 -10.61
N GLY A 363 7.60 -33.43 -11.82
CA GLY A 363 6.16 -33.39 -12.10
C GLY A 363 5.90 -32.92 -13.53
N ALA A 364 5.39 -33.80 -14.39
CA ALA A 364 5.24 -33.70 -15.85
C ALA A 364 4.34 -32.56 -16.43
N SER A 365 4.18 -31.45 -15.71
CA SER A 365 3.58 -30.22 -16.21
C SER A 365 4.63 -29.14 -15.96
N GLY A 366 5.01 -28.32 -16.93
CA GLY A 366 6.17 -27.41 -16.85
C GLY A 366 6.24 -26.45 -15.66
N THR A 367 5.20 -26.40 -14.81
CA THR A 367 5.12 -25.62 -13.56
C THR A 367 4.96 -26.45 -12.27
N GLY A 368 4.65 -27.75 -12.37
CA GLY A 368 4.36 -28.63 -11.22
C GLY A 368 3.04 -28.34 -10.49
N LEU A 369 2.22 -27.40 -10.97
CA LEU A 369 1.02 -26.91 -10.27
C LEU A 369 -0.28 -27.65 -10.61
N GLY A 370 -0.26 -28.59 -11.57
CA GLY A 370 -1.49 -29.22 -12.09
C GLY A 370 -2.36 -29.89 -11.02
N SER A 371 -1.76 -30.57 -10.04
CA SER A 371 -2.48 -31.20 -8.93
C SER A 371 -3.13 -30.21 -7.97
N LEU A 372 -2.57 -29.00 -7.85
CA LEU A 372 -3.10 -27.90 -7.05
C LEU A 372 -4.21 -27.15 -7.79
N ILE A 373 -4.00 -26.90 -9.09
CA ILE A 373 -4.92 -26.12 -9.93
C ILE A 373 -6.19 -26.92 -10.26
N SER A 374 -6.09 -28.23 -10.48
CA SER A 374 -7.24 -29.05 -10.89
C SER A 374 -8.44 -28.96 -9.92
N PRO A 375 -8.27 -29.08 -8.59
CA PRO A 375 -9.37 -28.82 -7.66
C PRO A 375 -9.93 -27.39 -7.72
N MET A 376 -9.08 -26.40 -7.96
CA MET A 376 -9.51 -24.99 -8.06
C MET A 376 -10.35 -24.75 -9.31
N LEU A 377 -9.93 -25.29 -10.45
CA LEU A 377 -10.69 -25.24 -11.71
C LEU A 377 -12.06 -25.90 -11.56
N LYS A 378 -12.15 -27.07 -10.91
CA LYS A 378 -13.44 -27.72 -10.63
C LYS A 378 -14.39 -26.84 -9.82
N VAL A 379 -13.87 -26.09 -8.84
CA VAL A 379 -14.69 -25.15 -8.07
C VAL A 379 -15.17 -24.00 -8.96
N LEU A 380 -14.30 -23.45 -9.80
CA LEU A 380 -14.67 -22.41 -10.75
C LEU A 380 -15.71 -22.91 -11.76
N ASP A 381 -15.56 -24.13 -12.29
CA ASP A 381 -16.49 -24.77 -13.22
C ASP A 381 -17.90 -24.88 -12.63
N GLU A 382 -18.01 -25.50 -11.45
CA GLU A 382 -19.30 -25.67 -10.78
C GLU A 382 -19.94 -24.31 -10.46
N MET A 383 -19.13 -23.35 -10.03
CA MET A 383 -19.60 -22.02 -9.66
C MET A 383 -20.07 -21.21 -10.87
N TYR A 384 -19.32 -21.22 -11.97
CA TYR A 384 -19.71 -20.52 -13.21
C TYR A 384 -20.91 -21.20 -13.88
N LYS A 385 -20.97 -22.54 -13.87
CA LYS A 385 -22.13 -23.29 -14.36
C LYS A 385 -23.39 -22.97 -13.56
N ALA A 386 -23.30 -22.96 -12.23
CA ALA A 386 -24.44 -22.60 -11.38
C ALA A 386 -24.92 -21.16 -11.62
N GLN A 387 -23.99 -20.22 -11.86
CA GLN A 387 -24.34 -18.85 -12.23
C GLN A 387 -25.04 -18.77 -13.59
N ASP A 388 -24.59 -19.51 -14.60
CA ASP A 388 -25.22 -19.54 -15.92
C ASP A 388 -26.61 -20.20 -15.89
N ASP A 389 -26.76 -21.31 -15.15
CA ASP A 389 -28.05 -21.96 -14.92
C ASP A 389 -29.05 -21.02 -14.22
N LEU A 390 -28.58 -20.25 -13.23
CA LEU A 390 -29.38 -19.24 -12.54
C LEU A 390 -29.76 -18.09 -13.48
N ALA A 391 -28.83 -17.58 -14.29
CA ALA A 391 -29.10 -16.52 -15.26
C ALA A 391 -30.18 -16.95 -16.27
N ARG A 392 -30.08 -18.17 -16.79
CA ARG A 392 -31.12 -18.78 -17.66
C ARG A 392 -32.46 -18.91 -16.95
N TYR A 393 -32.47 -19.31 -15.67
CA TYR A 393 -33.69 -19.41 -14.88
C TYR A 393 -34.38 -18.06 -14.64
N VAL A 394 -33.62 -17.03 -14.25
CA VAL A 394 -34.14 -15.68 -13.97
C VAL A 394 -34.72 -15.05 -15.24
N VAL A 395 -34.01 -15.13 -16.37
CA VAL A 395 -34.46 -14.60 -17.67
C VAL A 395 -35.76 -15.29 -18.13
N HIS A 396 -35.99 -16.54 -17.77
CA HIS A 396 -37.19 -17.27 -18.16
C HIS A 396 -38.38 -17.18 -17.18
N LYS A 397 -38.21 -16.70 -15.94
CA LYS A 397 -39.29 -16.82 -14.93
C LYS A 397 -39.59 -15.61 -14.05
N ILE A 398 -38.79 -14.54 -14.03
CA ILE A 398 -39.02 -13.44 -13.08
C ILE A 398 -39.04 -12.08 -13.80
N PRO A 399 -40.21 -11.47 -14.05
CA PRO A 399 -40.28 -10.04 -14.33
C PRO A 399 -40.04 -9.26 -13.03
N LEU A 400 -39.16 -8.24 -13.13
CA LEU A 400 -38.77 -7.24 -12.12
C LEU A 400 -39.64 -7.18 -10.84
N ALA A 401 -39.25 -7.89 -9.79
CA ALA A 401 -39.51 -7.52 -8.39
C ALA A 401 -38.75 -8.48 -7.48
N CYS A 402 -37.59 -8.05 -6.94
CA CYS A 402 -37.08 -8.45 -5.62
C CYS A 402 -35.62 -8.01 -5.47
N SER A 403 -35.39 -6.78 -4.98
CA SER A 403 -34.07 -6.33 -4.53
C SER A 403 -33.58 -7.05 -3.26
N GLY A 404 -34.48 -7.72 -2.51
CA GLY A 404 -34.15 -8.43 -1.27
C GLY A 404 -33.39 -9.75 -1.46
N ILE A 405 -33.65 -10.49 -2.54
CA ILE A 405 -33.01 -11.80 -2.78
C ILE A 405 -31.53 -11.63 -3.16
N VAL A 406 -31.20 -10.56 -3.89
CA VAL A 406 -29.81 -10.24 -4.25
C VAL A 406 -28.96 -9.98 -3.01
N LEU A 407 -29.54 -9.41 -1.95
CA LEU A 407 -28.85 -9.05 -0.72
C LEU A 407 -28.58 -10.28 0.18
N GLU A 408 -29.55 -11.19 0.30
CA GLU A 408 -29.34 -12.46 1.03
C GLU A 408 -28.34 -13.37 0.29
N MET A 409 -28.34 -13.34 -1.04
CA MET A 409 -27.37 -14.08 -1.83
C MET A 409 -25.95 -13.51 -1.70
N ALA A 410 -25.78 -12.19 -1.67
CA ALA A 410 -24.46 -11.58 -1.43
C ALA A 410 -23.88 -12.00 -0.06
N ALA A 411 -24.72 -12.07 0.98
CA ALA A 411 -24.30 -12.52 2.31
C ALA A 411 -23.88 -14.01 2.31
N LEU A 412 -24.62 -14.87 1.60
CA LEU A 412 -24.28 -16.29 1.46
C LEU A 412 -22.96 -16.48 0.68
N TRP A 413 -22.73 -15.68 -0.35
CA TRP A 413 -21.51 -15.72 -1.18
C TRP A 413 -20.26 -15.26 -0.42
N ILE A 414 -20.37 -14.20 0.40
CA ILE A 414 -19.28 -13.77 1.28
C ILE A 414 -18.96 -14.85 2.32
N PHE A 415 -20.00 -15.51 2.86
CA PHE A 415 -19.85 -16.59 3.81
C PHE A 415 -19.18 -17.83 3.20
N VAL A 416 -19.54 -18.19 1.97
CA VAL A 416 -18.91 -19.31 1.23
C VAL A 416 -17.46 -18.97 0.86
N GLY A 417 -17.19 -17.76 0.36
CA GLY A 417 -15.84 -17.33 0.00
C GLY A 417 -14.89 -17.33 1.21
N THR A 418 -15.34 -16.83 2.36
CA THR A 418 -14.54 -16.85 3.60
C THR A 418 -14.34 -18.26 4.16
N SER A 419 -15.36 -19.12 4.04
CA SER A 419 -15.28 -20.53 4.47
C SER A 419 -14.33 -21.35 3.60
N VAL A 420 -14.33 -21.13 2.28
CA VAL A 420 -13.43 -21.81 1.34
C VAL A 420 -11.98 -21.38 1.56
N SER A 421 -11.72 -20.08 1.73
CA SER A 421 -10.38 -19.59 2.10
C SER A 421 -9.88 -20.19 3.43
N MET A 422 -10.77 -20.34 4.43
CA MET A 422 -10.45 -21.00 5.71
C MET A 422 -10.14 -22.48 5.56
N ILE A 423 -10.89 -23.22 4.73
CA ILE A 423 -10.68 -24.65 4.50
C ILE A 423 -9.36 -24.89 3.75
N ILE A 424 -9.04 -24.03 2.78
CA ILE A 424 -7.77 -24.07 2.04
C ILE A 424 -6.58 -23.75 2.96
N ALA A 425 -6.72 -22.76 3.85
CA ALA A 425 -5.69 -22.41 4.83
C ALA A 425 -5.47 -23.50 5.90
N ASN A 426 -6.55 -24.18 6.33
CA ASN A 426 -6.49 -25.23 7.35
C ASN A 426 -5.84 -26.52 6.83
N LYS A 427 -6.13 -26.93 5.58
CA LYS A 427 -5.53 -28.13 4.97
C LYS A 427 -4.03 -28.04 4.74
N ASN A 428 -3.48 -26.82 4.65
CA ASN A 428 -2.06 -26.58 4.36
C ASN A 428 -1.21 -26.28 5.61
N GLY A 429 -1.73 -26.47 6.83
CA GLY A 429 -0.95 -26.36 8.07
C GLY A 429 -0.53 -24.94 8.46
N VAL A 430 -1.13 -23.90 7.89
CA VAL A 430 -0.73 -22.48 8.11
C VAL A 430 -1.33 -21.90 9.40
N MET A 431 -2.28 -22.58 10.06
CA MET A 431 -2.91 -22.08 11.29
C MET A 431 -2.18 -22.50 12.56
N MET A 432 -1.12 -21.78 12.94
CA MET A 432 -0.81 -21.59 14.35
C MET A 432 -1.46 -20.28 14.81
N ASN A 433 -2.42 -20.39 15.74
CA ASN A 433 -3.05 -19.29 16.49
C ASN A 433 -4.40 -18.73 15.97
N SER A 434 -5.41 -19.60 15.90
CA SER A 434 -6.80 -19.30 15.51
C SER A 434 -7.58 -18.37 16.46
N ARG A 435 -7.12 -18.10 17.69
CA ARG A 435 -7.87 -17.29 18.68
C ARG A 435 -7.82 -15.78 18.44
N ASN A 436 -6.80 -15.27 17.75
CA ASN A 436 -6.69 -13.83 17.45
C ASN A 436 -7.37 -13.44 16.13
N PHE A 437 -7.73 -14.41 15.29
CA PHE A 437 -8.36 -14.20 13.98
C PHE A 437 -9.88 -13.99 14.05
N MET A 438 -10.54 -14.51 15.09
CA MET A 438 -12.00 -14.43 15.23
C MET A 438 -12.53 -13.09 15.79
N LYS A 439 -11.70 -12.31 16.49
CA LYS A 439 -12.15 -11.05 17.12
C LYS A 439 -12.43 -9.92 16.11
N PRO A 440 -11.59 -9.70 15.07
CA PRO A 440 -11.87 -8.69 14.05
C PRO A 440 -13.00 -9.08 13.10
N MET A 441 -13.17 -10.38 12.81
CA MET A 441 -14.25 -10.90 11.96
C MET A 441 -15.64 -10.70 12.56
N ARG A 442 -15.79 -10.82 13.90
CA ARG A 442 -17.05 -10.46 14.56
C ARG A 442 -17.39 -8.98 14.39
N GLY A 443 -16.41 -8.09 14.49
CA GLY A 443 -16.60 -6.65 14.26
C GLY A 443 -17.01 -6.34 12.83
N PHE A 444 -16.39 -7.01 11.85
CA PHE A 444 -16.72 -6.85 10.43
C PHE A 444 -18.13 -7.37 10.10
N LEU A 445 -18.52 -8.53 10.65
CA LEU A 445 -19.86 -9.08 10.48
C LEU A 445 -20.93 -8.18 11.13
N ILE A 446 -20.67 -7.67 12.34
CA ILE A 446 -21.60 -6.78 13.05
C ILE A 446 -21.74 -5.44 12.35
N SER A 447 -20.62 -4.84 11.88
CA SER A 447 -20.66 -3.57 11.14
C SER A 447 -21.31 -3.72 9.76
N PHE A 448 -21.13 -4.86 9.10
CA PHE A 448 -21.78 -5.17 7.82
C PHE A 448 -23.29 -5.37 7.99
N VAL A 449 -23.72 -6.12 9.01
CA VAL A 449 -25.14 -6.28 9.35
C VAL A 449 -25.78 -4.93 9.73
N TYR A 450 -25.06 -4.06 10.44
CA TYR A 450 -25.55 -2.70 10.77
C TYR A 450 -25.66 -1.79 9.54
N SER A 451 -24.66 -1.75 8.66
CA SER A 451 -24.72 -0.95 7.43
C SER A 451 -25.82 -1.42 6.48
N VAL A 452 -25.99 -2.74 6.34
CA VAL A 452 -27.05 -3.35 5.53
C VAL A 452 -28.44 -3.06 6.10
N SER A 453 -28.60 -3.07 7.42
CA SER A 453 -29.87 -2.72 8.08
C SER A 453 -30.23 -1.24 7.94
N PHE A 454 -29.23 -0.34 7.93
CA PHE A 454 -29.45 1.10 7.84
C PHE A 454 -29.72 1.57 6.39
N GLN A 455 -29.05 0.97 5.40
CA GLN A 455 -29.33 1.24 3.98
C GLN A 455 -30.67 0.64 3.52
N GLY A 456 -31.09 -0.50 4.10
CA GLY A 456 -32.41 -1.08 3.86
C GLY A 456 -33.56 -0.24 4.42
N LEU A 457 -33.37 0.45 5.55
CA LEU A 457 -34.40 1.35 6.10
C LEU A 457 -34.52 2.67 5.30
N SER A 458 -33.40 3.22 4.82
CA SER A 458 -33.40 4.49 4.08
C SER A 458 -33.88 4.37 2.63
N THR A 459 -34.04 3.15 2.11
CA THR A 459 -34.67 2.87 0.81
C THR A 459 -36.14 2.43 0.95
N CYS A 460 -36.64 2.32 2.17
CA CYS A 460 -38.02 1.94 2.48
C CYS A 460 -38.86 3.11 3.08
N LEU A 461 -38.19 4.18 3.54
CA LEU A 461 -38.76 5.51 3.80
C LEU A 461 -38.54 6.40 2.58
#